data_AF-A0A7J8JIY2-F1
#
_entry.id   AF-A0A7J8JIY2-F1
#
_cell.length_a   1.000
_cell.length_b   1.000
_cell.length_c   1.000
_cell.angle_alpha   90.00
_cell.angle_beta   90.00
_cell.angle_gamma   90.00
#
_symmetry.space_group_name_H-M   'P 1'
#
loop_
_entity.id
_entity.type
_entity.pdbx_description
1 polymer ?
#
loop_
_entity_poly.entity_id
_entity_poly.type
_entity_poly.pdbx_seq_one_letter_code
_entity_poly.pdbx_strand_id
1 'polypeptide(L)'
;MESNKQDVTAPLVFAVTVATIGSFQYGYNTGVINAPEMIIKDFLNYTLEEKLENPPNEVLLTSLWSLSVAIFSVGGMIGSFSVGLFVNRFGRRNSMLLVNLLAVAGGCLMGFAKIAESVEMLILGRLVIGLFCGLCTGFVPMYIGEVSPTALRGAFGTLNQLGIVIGILVAQIFGLKFILGTDDLWPVLLGFTILPAVLQSIALPFCPESPRFMLINRKEEESAKKILQQLWGTQDVAQDIQEMKEESARMAQEKQVTVLELFRVRSYQQPIMISIMLQLSQQLSGINAVFYYSTGIFEDAGVREPIYATIGAGVVNTIFTVVSVFLVEKAGRRTLHIIGLGGMACCSILMTVALLLKASSGCNPGLFLNAAT
;
A
#
# COMPACT_ATOMS: atom_id res chain seq x y z
N MET A 1 35.12 1.19 -24.66
CA MET A 1 34.06 0.48 -23.90
C MET A 1 32.81 1.34 -24.01
N GLU A 2 32.06 1.16 -25.09
CA GLU A 2 30.74 1.79 -25.23
C GLU A 2 29.84 1.18 -24.15
N SER A 3 29.25 2.02 -23.30
CA SER A 3 28.24 1.56 -22.35
C SER A 3 27.06 1.04 -23.17
N ASN A 4 26.85 -0.28 -23.18
CA ASN A 4 25.63 -0.89 -23.71
C ASN A 4 24.44 -0.17 -23.05
N LYS A 5 23.74 0.67 -23.81
CA LYS A 5 22.48 1.26 -23.37
C LYS A 5 21.49 0.12 -23.27
N GLN A 6 21.25 -0.35 -22.05
CA GLN A 6 20.12 -1.24 -21.77
C GLN A 6 18.85 -0.42 -22.01
N ASP A 7 18.26 -0.59 -23.19
CA ASP A 7 17.07 0.14 -23.60
C ASP A 7 15.83 -0.37 -22.84
N VAL A 8 14.92 0.55 -22.52
CA VAL A 8 13.64 0.22 -21.89
C VAL A 8 12.73 -0.43 -22.93
N THR A 9 12.57 -1.75 -22.85
CA THR A 9 11.74 -2.50 -23.80
C THR A 9 10.26 -2.49 -23.42
N ALA A 10 9.38 -2.68 -24.41
CA ALA A 10 7.94 -2.81 -24.17
C ALA A 10 7.58 -4.01 -23.25
N PRO A 11 8.19 -5.21 -23.37
CA PRO A 11 8.00 -6.31 -22.43
C PRO A 11 8.35 -5.96 -20.97
N LEU A 12 9.42 -5.20 -20.75
CA LEU A 12 9.81 -4.76 -19.41
C LEU A 12 8.79 -3.78 -18.83
N VAL A 13 8.39 -2.77 -19.60
CA VAL A 13 7.37 -1.81 -19.17
C VAL A 13 6.06 -2.54 -18.84
N PHE A 14 5.61 -3.44 -19.72
CA PHE A 14 4.41 -4.24 -19.49
C PHE A 14 4.50 -5.07 -18.21
N ALA A 15 5.60 -5.80 -18.00
CA ALA A 15 5.82 -6.62 -16.81
C ALA A 15 5.79 -5.78 -15.52
N VAL A 16 6.45 -4.62 -15.52
CA VAL A 16 6.49 -3.71 -14.37
C VAL A 16 5.11 -3.09 -14.12
N THR A 17 4.43 -2.60 -15.16
CA THR A 17 3.08 -2.02 -15.02
C THR A 17 2.08 -3.04 -14.46
N VAL A 18 2.10 -4.29 -14.96
CA VAL A 18 1.24 -5.36 -14.44
C VAL A 18 1.56 -5.68 -12.98
N ALA A 19 2.83 -5.68 -12.59
CA ALA A 19 3.22 -5.87 -11.20
C ALA A 19 2.70 -4.72 -10.30
N THR A 20 2.80 -3.47 -10.76
CA THR A 20 2.34 -2.30 -10.01
C THR A 20 0.83 -2.23 -9.79
N ILE A 21 0.03 -3.08 -10.46
CA ILE A 21 -1.40 -3.22 -10.12
C ILE A 21 -1.57 -3.67 -8.67
N GLY A 22 -0.68 -4.52 -8.15
CA GLY A 22 -0.67 -4.89 -6.73
C GLY A 22 -0.40 -3.69 -5.81
N SER A 23 0.47 -2.78 -6.23
CA SER A 23 0.75 -1.52 -5.53
C SER A 23 -0.46 -0.57 -5.57
N PHE A 24 -1.12 -0.46 -6.73
CA PHE A 24 -2.37 0.28 -6.88
C PHE A 24 -3.44 -0.25 -5.92
N GLN A 25 -3.60 -1.58 -5.84
CA GLN A 25 -4.57 -2.21 -4.94
C GLN A 25 -4.26 -1.95 -3.47
N TYR A 26 -2.99 -1.97 -3.07
CA TYR A 26 -2.58 -1.56 -1.73
C TYR A 26 -3.03 -0.13 -1.43
N GLY A 27 -2.72 0.81 -2.32
CA GLY A 27 -3.14 2.20 -2.21
C GLY A 27 -4.65 2.39 -2.18
N TYR A 28 -5.37 1.73 -3.08
CA TYR A 28 -6.83 1.83 -3.18
C TYR A 28 -7.49 1.36 -1.88
N ASN A 29 -7.14 0.16 -1.40
CA ASN A 29 -7.72 -0.39 -0.16
C ASN A 29 -7.30 0.38 1.11
N THR A 30 -6.20 1.12 1.05
CA THR A 30 -5.78 2.06 2.09
C THR A 30 -6.71 3.29 2.09
N GLY A 31 -6.94 3.92 0.94
CA GLY A 31 -7.72 5.17 0.85
C GLY A 31 -9.24 5.02 0.84
N VAL A 32 -9.76 3.87 0.37
CA VAL A 32 -11.19 3.70 0.04
C VAL A 32 -12.13 3.80 1.23
N ILE A 33 -11.64 3.50 2.43
CA ILE A 33 -12.47 3.45 3.64
C ILE A 33 -12.79 4.84 4.19
N ASN A 34 -12.01 5.87 3.84
CA ASN A 34 -12.12 7.20 4.46
C ASN A 34 -13.36 7.99 4.00
N ALA A 35 -13.62 8.07 2.69
CA ALA A 35 -14.75 8.84 2.16
C ALA A 35 -16.14 8.32 2.57
N PRO A 36 -16.42 7.00 2.56
CA PRO A 36 -17.72 6.46 2.97
C PRO A 36 -17.84 6.23 4.49
N GLU A 37 -17.01 6.88 5.33
CA GLU A 37 -17.01 6.65 6.79
C GLU A 37 -18.39 6.77 7.43
N MET A 38 -19.08 7.90 7.20
CA MET A 38 -20.41 8.13 7.78
C MET A 38 -21.43 7.10 7.27
N ILE A 39 -21.40 6.81 5.96
CA ILE A 39 -22.32 5.86 5.32
C ILE A 39 -22.15 4.45 5.89
N ILE A 40 -20.90 4.01 6.11
CA ILE A 40 -20.63 2.70 6.68
C ILE A 40 -21.01 2.68 8.16
N LYS A 41 -20.78 3.75 8.91
CA LYS A 41 -21.25 3.87 10.30
C LYS A 41 -22.78 3.78 10.38
N ASP A 42 -23.50 4.41 9.47
CA ASP A 42 -24.97 4.30 9.40
C ASP A 42 -25.42 2.87 9.09
N PHE A 43 -24.74 2.18 8.15
CA PHE A 43 -24.96 0.76 7.89
C PHE A 43 -24.70 -0.12 9.13
N LEU A 44 -23.61 0.14 9.86
CA LEU A 44 -23.31 -0.56 11.10
C LEU A 44 -24.42 -0.34 12.14
N ASN A 45 -24.91 0.89 12.28
CA ASN A 45 -25.99 1.22 13.22
C ASN A 45 -27.28 0.48 12.86
N TYR A 46 -27.73 0.60 11.62
CA TYR A 46 -28.95 -0.07 11.13
C TYR A 46 -28.90 -1.58 11.32
N THR A 47 -27.79 -2.22 10.92
CA THR A 47 -27.62 -3.68 11.01
C THR A 47 -27.59 -4.18 12.47
N LEU A 48 -27.12 -3.35 13.40
CA LEU A 48 -27.06 -3.68 14.82
C LEU A 48 -28.39 -3.42 15.52
N GLU A 49 -29.12 -2.36 15.18
CA GLU A 49 -30.47 -2.09 15.69
C GLU A 49 -31.44 -3.23 15.37
N GLU A 50 -31.30 -3.87 14.21
CA GLU A 50 -32.15 -5.01 13.84
C GLU A 50 -31.81 -6.29 14.63
N LYS A 51 -30.56 -6.43 15.10
CA LYS A 51 -30.07 -7.63 15.80
C LYS A 51 -30.03 -7.50 17.32
N LEU A 52 -29.94 -6.27 17.85
CA LEU A 52 -29.89 -6.00 19.28
C LEU A 52 -31.22 -5.41 19.75
N GLU A 53 -31.68 -5.83 20.93
CA GLU A 53 -32.89 -5.29 21.56
C GLU A 53 -32.76 -3.81 21.99
N ASN A 54 -31.54 -3.28 22.06
CA ASN A 54 -31.24 -1.89 22.42
C ASN A 54 -30.36 -1.22 21.36
N PRO A 55 -30.54 0.09 21.08
CA PRO A 55 -29.71 0.80 20.12
C PRO A 55 -28.24 0.74 20.54
N PRO A 56 -27.31 0.52 19.59
CA PRO A 56 -25.89 0.39 19.90
C PRO A 56 -25.35 1.71 20.44
N ASN A 57 -24.53 1.63 21.49
CA ASN A 57 -23.87 2.80 22.07
C ASN A 57 -22.85 3.39 21.08
N GLU A 58 -22.67 4.71 21.05
CA GLU A 58 -21.70 5.39 20.14
C GLU A 58 -20.26 4.85 20.30
N VAL A 59 -19.91 4.44 21.52
CA VAL A 59 -18.63 3.80 21.83
C VAL A 59 -18.45 2.49 21.07
N LEU A 60 -19.52 1.68 20.98
CA LEU A 60 -19.49 0.41 20.23
C LEU A 60 -19.35 0.68 18.73
N LEU A 61 -20.12 1.63 18.19
CA LEU A 61 -20.07 1.99 16.77
C LEU A 61 -18.68 2.47 16.35
N THR A 62 -18.09 3.37 17.15
CA THR A 62 -16.73 3.88 16.94
C THR A 62 -15.69 2.76 17.03
N SER A 63 -15.87 1.81 17.96
CA SER A 63 -14.97 0.67 18.12
C SER A 63 -15.05 -0.30 16.94
N LEU A 64 -16.25 -0.59 16.43
CA LEU A 64 -16.46 -1.47 15.27
C LEU A 64 -15.95 -0.84 13.97
N TRP A 65 -16.16 0.46 13.79
CA TRP A 65 -15.55 1.23 12.72
C TRP A 65 -14.02 1.15 12.78
N SER A 66 -13.46 1.47 13.94
CA SER A 66 -12.01 1.43 14.16
C SER A 66 -11.44 0.03 13.93
N LEU A 67 -12.15 -1.02 14.34
CA LEU A 67 -11.78 -2.41 14.07
C LEU A 67 -11.81 -2.71 12.56
N SER A 68 -12.83 -2.27 11.83
CA SER A 68 -12.96 -2.45 10.38
C SER A 68 -11.82 -1.76 9.60
N VAL A 69 -11.34 -0.63 10.10
CA VAL A 69 -10.17 0.07 9.55
C VAL A 69 -8.87 -0.66 9.95
N ALA A 70 -8.68 -0.99 11.23
CA ALA A 70 -7.44 -1.52 11.76
C ALA A 70 -7.14 -2.97 11.39
N ILE A 71 -8.18 -3.81 11.20
CA ILE A 71 -8.03 -5.24 10.86
C ILE A 71 -7.32 -5.44 9.51
N PHE A 72 -7.42 -4.46 8.61
CA PHE A 72 -6.66 -4.42 7.36
C PHE A 72 -5.15 -4.45 7.62
N SER A 73 -4.66 -3.67 8.60
CA SER A 73 -3.25 -3.65 8.99
C SER A 73 -2.82 -4.98 9.62
N VAL A 74 -3.69 -5.63 10.40
CA VAL A 74 -3.43 -6.97 10.96
C VAL A 74 -3.26 -8.00 9.84
N GLY A 75 -4.16 -7.99 8.85
CA GLY A 75 -4.01 -8.79 7.63
C GLY A 75 -2.69 -8.47 6.91
N GLY A 76 -2.38 -7.19 6.76
CA GLY A 76 -1.13 -6.72 6.16
C GLY A 76 0.12 -7.26 6.85
N MET A 77 0.14 -7.31 8.18
CA MET A 77 1.24 -7.86 8.98
C MET A 77 1.43 -9.36 8.70
N ILE A 78 0.35 -10.14 8.76
CA ILE A 78 0.40 -11.60 8.53
C ILE A 78 0.82 -11.89 7.08
N GLY A 79 0.28 -11.13 6.12
CA GLY A 79 0.62 -11.24 4.71
C GLY A 79 2.09 -10.93 4.44
N SER A 80 2.59 -9.81 4.97
CA SER A 80 3.99 -9.38 4.79
C SER A 80 4.98 -10.39 5.37
N PHE A 81 4.68 -10.97 6.53
CA PHE A 81 5.54 -12.01 7.14
C PHE A 81 5.54 -13.32 6.32
N SER A 82 4.46 -13.59 5.60
CA SER A 82 4.30 -14.80 4.79
C SER A 82 4.94 -14.71 3.39
N VAL A 83 5.44 -13.55 2.98
CA VAL A 83 6.01 -13.31 1.63
C VAL A 83 7.05 -14.35 1.24
N GLY A 84 8.01 -14.65 2.14
CA GLY A 84 9.11 -15.58 1.88
C GLY A 84 8.66 -17.02 1.57
N LEU A 85 7.51 -17.44 2.12
CA LEU A 85 6.96 -18.78 1.89
C LEU A 85 6.44 -18.95 0.46
N PHE A 86 5.87 -17.89 -0.11
CA PHE A 86 5.29 -17.92 -1.45
C PHE A 86 6.36 -17.72 -2.52
N VAL A 87 7.16 -16.66 -2.43
CA VAL A 87 8.11 -16.27 -3.49
C VAL A 87 9.18 -17.32 -3.77
N ASN A 88 9.57 -18.09 -2.75
CA ASN A 88 10.57 -19.14 -2.88
C ASN A 88 9.98 -20.48 -3.36
N ARG A 89 8.70 -20.74 -3.08
CA ARG A 89 8.02 -21.99 -3.46
C ARG A 89 7.41 -21.92 -4.84
N PHE A 90 6.66 -20.86 -5.13
CA PHE A 90 5.86 -20.73 -6.36
C PHE A 90 6.53 -19.87 -7.43
N GLY A 91 7.50 -19.03 -7.06
CA GLY A 91 8.06 -17.98 -7.93
C GLY A 91 7.39 -16.64 -7.67
N ARG A 92 7.93 -15.56 -8.24
CA ARG A 92 7.47 -14.20 -7.92
C ARG A 92 6.17 -13.89 -8.67
N ARG A 93 6.15 -14.12 -9.99
CA ARG A 93 4.99 -13.92 -10.86
C ARG A 93 3.83 -14.83 -10.45
N ASN A 94 4.10 -16.13 -10.26
CA ASN A 94 3.04 -17.07 -9.88
C ASN A 94 2.49 -16.80 -8.48
N SER A 95 3.31 -16.29 -7.55
CA SER A 95 2.82 -15.86 -6.23
C SER A 95 1.85 -14.69 -6.35
N MET A 96 2.17 -13.67 -7.17
CA MET A 96 1.25 -12.55 -7.44
C MET A 96 -0.08 -13.04 -8.05
N LEU A 97 -0.03 -14.01 -8.96
CA LEU A 97 -1.23 -14.59 -9.57
C LEU A 97 -2.09 -15.35 -8.56
N LEU A 98 -1.46 -16.16 -7.70
CA LEU A 98 -2.17 -16.98 -6.70
C LEU A 98 -2.89 -16.10 -5.67
N VAL A 99 -2.25 -15.01 -5.21
CA VAL A 99 -2.84 -14.16 -4.17
C VAL A 99 -3.98 -13.30 -4.68
N ASN A 100 -4.18 -13.15 -5.99
CA ASN A 100 -5.39 -12.50 -6.52
C ASN A 100 -6.68 -13.21 -6.11
N LEU A 101 -6.62 -14.51 -5.76
CA LEU A 101 -7.75 -15.21 -5.15
C LEU A 101 -8.19 -14.55 -3.83
N LEU A 102 -7.23 -14.08 -3.02
CA LEU A 102 -7.53 -13.34 -1.79
C LEU A 102 -8.14 -11.97 -2.10
N ALA A 103 -7.67 -11.28 -3.15
CA ALA A 103 -8.26 -10.00 -3.55
C ALA A 103 -9.72 -10.15 -4.01
N VAL A 104 -10.01 -11.18 -4.82
CA VAL A 104 -11.37 -11.48 -5.26
C VAL A 104 -12.24 -11.89 -4.07
N ALA A 105 -11.76 -12.77 -3.20
CA ALA A 105 -12.50 -13.19 -2.01
C ALA A 105 -12.80 -12.02 -1.06
N GLY A 106 -11.80 -11.19 -0.74
CA GLY A 106 -11.95 -10.01 0.10
C GLY A 106 -12.89 -8.99 -0.53
N GLY A 107 -12.75 -8.72 -1.84
CA GLY A 107 -13.64 -7.83 -2.58
C GLY A 107 -15.09 -8.32 -2.61
N CYS A 108 -15.33 -9.62 -2.82
CA CYS A 108 -16.67 -10.19 -2.77
C CYS A 108 -17.28 -10.09 -1.37
N LEU A 109 -16.53 -10.42 -0.32
CA LEU A 109 -16.99 -10.30 1.07
C LEU A 109 -17.44 -8.86 1.39
N MET A 110 -16.65 -7.85 0.97
CA MET A 110 -17.00 -6.44 1.17
C MET A 110 -18.18 -6.00 0.27
N GLY A 111 -18.20 -6.44 -0.99
CA GLY A 111 -19.23 -6.05 -1.95
C GLY A 111 -20.62 -6.62 -1.65
N PHE A 112 -20.68 -7.82 -1.05
CA PHE A 112 -21.94 -8.45 -0.64
C PHE A 112 -22.32 -8.17 0.83
N ALA A 113 -21.48 -7.46 1.61
CA ALA A 113 -21.71 -7.21 3.03
C ALA A 113 -23.05 -6.49 3.31
N LYS A 114 -23.43 -5.52 2.46
CA LYS A 114 -24.70 -4.81 2.58
C LYS A 114 -25.91 -5.71 2.29
N ILE A 115 -25.83 -6.52 1.24
CA ILE A 115 -26.91 -7.43 0.82
C ILE A 115 -27.13 -8.54 1.87
N ALA A 116 -26.05 -8.98 2.50
CA ALA A 116 -26.10 -10.01 3.54
C ALA A 116 -26.34 -9.44 4.95
N GLU A 117 -26.50 -8.12 5.10
CA GLU A 117 -26.72 -7.44 6.39
C GLU A 117 -25.75 -7.95 7.48
N SER A 118 -24.45 -8.04 7.12
CA SER A 118 -23.42 -8.60 7.98
C SER A 118 -22.20 -7.69 8.10
N VAL A 119 -22.01 -7.20 9.33
CA VAL A 119 -20.81 -6.46 9.75
C VAL A 119 -19.58 -7.37 9.75
N GLU A 120 -19.77 -8.65 10.08
CA GLU A 120 -18.72 -9.66 10.12
C GLU A 120 -18.12 -9.89 8.73
N MET A 121 -18.94 -9.89 7.67
CA MET A 121 -18.47 -9.99 6.29
C MET A 121 -17.60 -8.80 5.89
N LEU A 122 -17.95 -7.58 6.32
CA LEU A 122 -17.14 -6.39 6.08
C LEU A 122 -15.76 -6.51 6.78
N ILE A 123 -15.75 -6.88 8.06
CA ILE A 123 -14.51 -7.03 8.85
C ILE A 123 -13.64 -8.15 8.27
N LEU A 124 -14.23 -9.30 7.94
CA LEU A 124 -13.51 -10.42 7.33
C LEU A 124 -12.97 -10.06 5.94
N GLY A 125 -13.76 -9.34 5.13
CA GLY A 125 -13.32 -8.83 3.83
C GLY A 125 -12.11 -7.90 3.97
N ARG A 126 -12.12 -6.99 4.95
CA ARG A 126 -11.00 -6.10 5.28
C ARG A 126 -9.76 -6.87 5.76
N LEU A 127 -9.91 -7.94 6.53
CA LEU A 127 -8.82 -8.81 6.93
C LEU A 127 -8.20 -9.52 5.72
N VAL A 128 -9.03 -10.12 4.86
CA VAL A 128 -8.59 -10.90 3.69
C VAL A 128 -7.90 -10.01 2.66
N ILE A 129 -8.46 -8.82 2.37
CA ILE A 129 -7.79 -7.88 1.47
C ILE A 129 -6.51 -7.31 2.10
N GLY A 130 -6.48 -7.17 3.44
CA GLY A 130 -5.26 -6.86 4.19
C GLY A 130 -4.15 -7.90 3.97
N LEU A 131 -4.47 -9.19 4.06
CA LEU A 131 -3.52 -10.29 3.77
C LEU A 131 -2.95 -10.18 2.35
N PHE A 132 -3.82 -9.97 1.35
CA PHE A 132 -3.42 -9.74 -0.03
C PHE A 132 -2.47 -8.53 -0.17
N CYS A 133 -2.87 -7.39 0.40
CA CYS A 133 -2.11 -6.15 0.36
C CYS A 133 -0.73 -6.31 1.02
N GLY A 134 -0.65 -6.98 2.17
CA GLY A 134 0.61 -7.30 2.84
C GLY A 134 1.55 -8.14 1.96
N LEU A 135 1.04 -9.18 1.31
CA LEU A 135 1.82 -9.99 0.38
C LEU A 135 2.31 -9.16 -0.82
N CYS A 136 1.46 -8.29 -1.37
CA CYS A 136 1.81 -7.41 -2.49
C CYS A 136 2.94 -6.43 -2.15
N THR A 137 2.99 -5.90 -0.91
CA THR A 137 4.08 -5.00 -0.49
C THR A 137 5.46 -5.65 -0.51
N GLY A 138 5.54 -6.98 -0.44
CA GLY A 138 6.79 -7.73 -0.64
C GLY A 138 7.00 -8.19 -2.08
N PHE A 139 5.95 -8.70 -2.73
CA PHE A 139 6.05 -9.30 -4.06
C PHE A 139 6.41 -8.29 -5.14
N VAL A 140 5.73 -7.15 -5.16
CA VAL A 140 5.90 -6.16 -6.24
C VAL A 140 7.31 -5.58 -6.28
N PRO A 141 7.88 -5.04 -5.18
CA PRO A 141 9.24 -4.51 -5.22
C PRO A 141 10.29 -5.60 -5.48
N MET A 142 10.07 -6.83 -5.00
CA MET A 142 10.96 -7.96 -5.28
C MET A 142 10.97 -8.30 -6.77
N TYR A 143 9.78 -8.45 -7.37
CA TYR A 143 9.65 -8.76 -8.78
C TYR A 143 10.23 -7.64 -9.65
N ILE A 144 9.87 -6.38 -9.40
CA ILE A 144 10.42 -5.22 -10.12
C ILE A 144 11.94 -5.18 -9.98
N GLY A 145 12.47 -5.41 -8.79
CA GLY A 145 13.91 -5.44 -8.53
C GLY A 145 14.65 -6.50 -9.34
N GLU A 146 14.06 -7.69 -9.47
CA GLU A 146 14.68 -8.84 -10.12
C GLU A 146 14.55 -8.83 -11.66
N VAL A 147 13.54 -8.16 -12.23
CA VAL A 147 13.37 -8.01 -13.69
C VAL A 147 14.04 -6.76 -14.26
N SER A 148 14.24 -5.73 -13.42
CA SER A 148 14.80 -4.46 -13.87
C SER A 148 16.32 -4.53 -14.05
N PRO A 149 16.86 -3.86 -15.09
CA PRO A 149 18.31 -3.71 -15.25
C PRO A 149 18.91 -2.93 -14.07
N THR A 150 20.16 -3.24 -13.70
CA THR A 150 20.81 -2.70 -12.50
C THR A 150 20.84 -1.17 -12.47
N ALA A 151 21.05 -0.52 -13.62
CA ALA A 151 21.08 0.94 -13.74
C ALA A 151 19.71 1.61 -13.53
N LEU A 152 18.61 0.93 -13.87
CA LEU A 152 17.24 1.48 -13.82
C LEU A 152 16.40 0.93 -12.66
N ARG A 153 16.96 -0.01 -11.88
CA ARG A 153 16.26 -0.67 -10.75
C ARG A 153 15.70 0.34 -9.74
N GLY A 154 16.43 1.42 -9.46
CA GLY A 154 15.96 2.50 -8.60
C GLY A 154 14.72 3.19 -9.16
N ALA A 155 14.77 3.62 -10.42
CA ALA A 155 13.66 4.29 -11.10
C ALA A 155 12.42 3.40 -11.19
N PHE A 156 12.54 2.15 -11.64
CA PHE A 156 11.39 1.22 -11.70
C PHE A 156 10.86 0.88 -10.31
N GLY A 157 11.73 0.77 -9.30
CA GLY A 157 11.32 0.59 -7.90
C GLY A 157 10.41 1.70 -7.39
N THR A 158 10.57 2.93 -7.88
CA THR A 158 9.67 4.04 -7.51
C THR A 158 8.26 3.91 -8.06
N LEU A 159 8.06 3.15 -9.15
CA LEU A 159 6.72 2.91 -9.71
C LEU A 159 5.83 2.14 -8.72
N ASN A 160 6.41 1.36 -7.81
CA ASN A 160 5.66 0.78 -6.70
C ASN A 160 5.01 1.86 -5.84
N GLN A 161 5.79 2.85 -5.40
CA GLN A 161 5.25 3.96 -4.59
C GLN A 161 4.26 4.81 -5.39
N LEU A 162 4.54 5.05 -6.68
CA LEU A 162 3.63 5.78 -7.56
C LEU A 162 2.28 5.06 -7.69
N GLY A 163 2.28 3.73 -7.84
CA GLY A 163 1.07 2.92 -7.88
C GLY A 163 0.24 3.07 -6.60
N ILE A 164 0.90 3.04 -5.43
CA ILE A 164 0.22 3.24 -4.13
C ILE A 164 -0.48 4.60 -4.08
N VAL A 165 0.21 5.69 -4.40
CA VAL A 165 -0.39 7.04 -4.29
C VAL A 165 -1.49 7.29 -5.32
N ILE A 166 -1.35 6.74 -6.54
CA ILE A 166 -2.43 6.74 -7.54
C ILE A 166 -3.63 5.95 -7.03
N GLY A 167 -3.40 4.79 -6.40
CA GLY A 167 -4.47 3.98 -5.79
C GLY A 167 -5.25 4.77 -4.73
N ILE A 168 -4.55 5.47 -3.84
CA ILE A 168 -5.17 6.33 -2.82
C ILE A 168 -6.00 7.44 -3.49
N LEU A 169 -5.44 8.13 -4.49
CA LEU A 169 -6.14 9.21 -5.18
C LEU A 169 -7.40 8.71 -5.90
N VAL A 170 -7.33 7.58 -6.61
CA VAL A 170 -8.49 6.99 -7.29
C VAL A 170 -9.56 6.57 -6.27
N ALA A 171 -9.17 6.01 -5.13
CA ALA A 171 -10.11 5.68 -4.06
C ALA A 171 -10.83 6.91 -3.51
N GLN A 172 -10.11 8.02 -3.31
CA GLN A 172 -10.70 9.28 -2.86
C GLN A 172 -11.65 9.88 -3.90
N ILE A 173 -11.30 9.80 -5.19
CA ILE A 173 -12.17 10.27 -6.29
C ILE A 173 -13.43 9.42 -6.34
N PHE A 174 -13.32 8.09 -6.34
CA PHE A 174 -14.48 7.19 -6.38
C PHE A 174 -15.38 7.31 -5.15
N GLY A 175 -14.80 7.69 -4.00
CA GLY A 175 -15.53 8.00 -2.78
C GLY A 175 -16.40 9.27 -2.84
N LEU A 176 -16.40 10.04 -3.93
CA LEU A 176 -17.32 11.17 -4.10
C LEU A 176 -18.78 10.70 -4.16
N LYS A 177 -19.68 11.50 -3.55
CA LYS A 177 -21.12 11.22 -3.48
C LYS A 177 -21.80 11.10 -4.86
N PHE A 178 -21.25 11.71 -5.90
CA PHE A 178 -21.80 11.61 -7.26
C PHE A 178 -21.20 10.44 -8.08
N ILE A 179 -20.25 9.68 -7.52
CA ILE A 179 -19.59 8.54 -8.18
C ILE A 179 -20.03 7.22 -7.54
N LEU A 180 -19.37 6.79 -6.46
CA LEU A 180 -19.68 5.52 -5.76
C LEU A 180 -19.82 5.71 -4.23
N GLY A 181 -19.55 6.91 -3.70
CA GLY A 181 -19.71 7.22 -2.28
C GLY A 181 -21.16 7.53 -1.88
N THR A 182 -22.12 6.73 -2.33
CA THR A 182 -23.54 6.82 -1.96
C THR A 182 -23.96 5.64 -1.09
N ASP A 183 -25.08 5.79 -0.39
CA ASP A 183 -25.64 4.75 0.47
C ASP A 183 -25.86 3.43 -0.28
N ASP A 184 -26.18 3.49 -1.57
CA ASP A 184 -26.40 2.30 -2.40
C ASP A 184 -25.13 1.72 -3.02
N LEU A 185 -24.12 2.54 -3.33
CA LEU A 185 -22.96 2.14 -4.12
C LEU A 185 -21.66 1.96 -3.31
N TRP A 186 -21.64 2.27 -2.02
CA TRP A 186 -20.46 2.02 -1.17
C TRP A 186 -19.98 0.55 -1.16
N PRO A 187 -20.84 -0.49 -1.29
CA PRO A 187 -20.34 -1.86 -1.39
C PRO A 187 -19.60 -2.08 -2.72
N VAL A 188 -20.05 -1.44 -3.80
CA VAL A 188 -19.37 -1.45 -5.11
C VAL A 188 -18.04 -0.71 -5.02
N LEU A 189 -17.99 0.40 -4.27
CA LEU A 189 -16.75 1.14 -3.99
C LEU A 189 -15.69 0.23 -3.34
N LEU A 190 -16.05 -0.56 -2.32
CA LEU A 190 -15.14 -1.53 -1.70
C LEU A 190 -14.86 -2.74 -2.61
N GLY A 191 -15.88 -3.21 -3.33
CA GLY A 191 -15.79 -4.34 -4.27
C GLY A 191 -14.96 -4.04 -5.53
N PHE A 192 -14.68 -2.76 -5.84
CA PHE A 192 -13.88 -2.36 -6.99
C PHE A 192 -12.51 -3.04 -7.04
N THR A 193 -11.95 -3.43 -5.89
CA THR A 193 -10.69 -4.20 -5.81
C THR A 193 -10.72 -5.51 -6.62
N ILE A 194 -11.89 -6.06 -6.94
CA ILE A 194 -12.01 -7.25 -7.81
C ILE A 194 -11.54 -6.92 -9.23
N LEU A 195 -11.85 -5.72 -9.76
CA LEU A 195 -11.57 -5.37 -11.15
C LEU A 195 -10.06 -5.36 -11.47
N PRO A 196 -9.19 -4.65 -10.72
CA PRO A 196 -7.76 -4.73 -10.97
C PRO A 196 -7.18 -6.12 -10.68
N ALA A 197 -7.76 -6.91 -9.76
CA ALA A 197 -7.31 -8.27 -9.50
C ALA A 197 -7.58 -9.21 -10.68
N VAL A 198 -8.75 -9.10 -11.32
CA VAL A 198 -9.08 -9.84 -12.55
C VAL A 198 -8.18 -9.40 -13.70
N LEU A 199 -8.00 -8.09 -13.89
CA LEU A 199 -7.11 -7.55 -14.93
C LEU A 199 -5.67 -8.05 -14.74
N GLN A 200 -5.16 -8.01 -13.51
CA GLN A 200 -3.83 -8.52 -13.19
C GLN A 200 -3.74 -10.04 -13.40
N SER A 201 -4.79 -10.79 -13.08
CA SER A 201 -4.83 -12.25 -13.27
C SER A 201 -4.82 -12.65 -14.74
N ILE A 202 -5.43 -11.86 -15.61
CA ILE A 202 -5.39 -12.05 -17.07
C ILE A 202 -4.03 -11.65 -17.64
N ALA A 203 -3.42 -10.58 -17.13
CA ALA A 203 -2.17 -10.05 -17.66
C ALA A 203 -0.91 -10.82 -17.19
N LEU A 204 -0.88 -11.28 -15.94
CA LEU A 204 0.29 -11.96 -15.34
C LEU A 204 0.78 -13.20 -16.10
N PRO A 205 -0.08 -14.08 -16.66
CA PRO A 205 0.37 -15.21 -17.48
C PRO A 205 1.22 -14.82 -18.69
N PHE A 206 1.04 -13.60 -19.23
CA PHE A 206 1.83 -13.06 -20.33
C PHE A 206 3.13 -12.38 -19.86
N CYS A 207 3.29 -12.14 -18.56
CA CYS A 207 4.53 -11.63 -17.99
C CYS A 207 5.56 -12.77 -17.82
N PRO A 208 6.86 -12.48 -18.02
CA PRO A 208 7.91 -13.44 -17.71
C PRO A 208 7.99 -13.69 -16.20
N GLU A 209 8.48 -14.87 -15.81
CA GLU A 209 8.87 -15.09 -14.41
C GLU A 209 10.21 -14.41 -14.12
N SER A 210 10.55 -14.20 -12.84
CA SER A 210 11.82 -13.57 -12.49
C SER A 210 13.02 -14.37 -13.04
N PRO A 211 13.94 -13.73 -13.80
CA PRO A 211 15.13 -14.39 -14.32
C PRO A 211 16.06 -14.85 -13.18
N ARG A 212 16.15 -14.07 -12.09
CA ARG A 212 16.88 -14.46 -10.88
C ARG A 212 16.28 -15.70 -10.24
N PHE A 213 14.94 -15.80 -10.14
CA PHE A 213 14.28 -16.99 -9.61
C PHE A 213 14.53 -18.23 -10.48
N MET A 214 14.45 -18.09 -11.81
CA MET A 214 14.72 -19.18 -12.75
C MET A 214 16.16 -19.69 -12.63
N LEU A 215 17.13 -18.78 -12.57
CA LEU A 215 18.54 -19.13 -12.48
C LEU A 215 18.92 -19.72 -11.11
N ILE A 216 18.52 -19.07 -10.02
CA ILE A 216 19.00 -19.39 -8.67
C ILE A 216 18.18 -20.50 -8.03
N ASN A 217 16.85 -20.34 -8.00
CA ASN A 217 15.97 -21.28 -7.28
C ASN A 217 15.64 -22.52 -8.11
N ARG A 218 15.47 -22.36 -9.43
CA ARG A 218 15.10 -23.46 -10.34
C ARG A 218 16.30 -24.08 -11.08
N LYS A 219 17.46 -23.42 -11.07
CA LYS A 219 18.68 -23.86 -11.78
C LYS A 219 18.47 -23.98 -13.31
N GLU A 220 17.58 -23.17 -13.86
CA GLU A 220 17.24 -23.14 -15.28
C GLU A 220 17.91 -21.94 -15.98
N GLU A 221 19.19 -22.09 -16.32
CA GLU A 221 19.99 -21.02 -16.92
C GLU A 221 19.48 -20.59 -18.30
N GLU A 222 19.17 -21.55 -19.18
CA GLU A 222 18.68 -21.25 -20.54
C GLU A 222 17.35 -20.48 -20.53
N SER A 223 16.44 -20.84 -19.62
CA SER A 223 15.18 -20.12 -19.41
C SER A 223 15.43 -18.69 -18.93
N ALA A 224 16.31 -18.51 -17.94
CA ALA A 224 16.67 -17.21 -17.40
C ALA A 224 17.32 -16.29 -18.46
N LYS A 225 18.21 -16.86 -19.29
CA LYS A 225 18.86 -16.14 -20.39
C LYS A 225 17.84 -15.65 -21.41
N LYS A 226 16.91 -16.51 -21.85
CA LYS A 226 15.84 -16.12 -22.79
C LYS A 226 14.96 -15.00 -22.24
N ILE A 227 14.61 -15.08 -20.94
CA ILE A 227 13.81 -14.05 -20.27
C ILE A 227 14.56 -12.71 -20.24
N LEU A 228 15.85 -12.71 -19.89
CA LEU A 228 16.67 -11.48 -19.88
C LEU A 228 16.80 -10.88 -21.28
N GLN A 229 17.04 -11.71 -22.30
CA GLN A 229 17.12 -11.24 -23.69
C GLN A 229 15.81 -10.59 -24.15
N GLN A 230 14.66 -11.17 -23.75
CA GLN A 230 13.34 -10.61 -24.06
C GLN A 230 13.07 -9.30 -23.29
N LEU A 231 13.43 -9.25 -22.00
CA LEU A 231 13.19 -8.10 -21.14
C LEU A 231 14.09 -6.90 -21.47
N TRP A 232 15.34 -7.13 -21.85
CA TRP A 232 16.30 -6.04 -22.06
C TRP A 232 16.60 -5.79 -23.54
N GLY A 233 16.09 -6.64 -24.44
CA GLY A 233 16.20 -6.43 -25.88
C GLY A 233 17.62 -6.60 -26.43
N THR A 234 18.54 -7.14 -25.64
CA THR A 234 19.93 -7.42 -26.03
C THR A 234 20.19 -8.93 -26.02
N GLN A 235 21.00 -9.41 -26.97
CA GLN A 235 21.45 -10.81 -26.94
C GLN A 235 22.62 -11.03 -25.97
N ASP A 236 23.39 -9.98 -25.70
CA ASP A 236 24.55 -10.02 -24.82
C ASP A 236 24.13 -9.76 -23.37
N VAL A 237 23.67 -10.84 -22.73
CA VAL A 237 23.31 -10.88 -21.29
C VAL A 237 24.24 -11.80 -20.51
N ALA A 238 25.36 -12.22 -21.12
CA ALA A 238 26.27 -13.19 -20.54
C ALA A 238 26.93 -12.65 -19.25
N GLN A 239 27.27 -11.36 -19.24
CA GLN A 239 27.84 -10.69 -18.07
C GLN A 239 26.86 -10.66 -16.90
N ASP A 240 25.58 -10.31 -17.13
CA ASP A 240 24.57 -10.27 -16.07
C ASP A 240 24.22 -11.66 -15.53
N ILE A 241 24.17 -12.68 -16.41
CA ILE A 241 24.01 -14.08 -16.00
C ILE A 241 25.18 -14.52 -15.11
N GLN A 242 26.40 -14.15 -15.49
CA GLN A 242 27.60 -14.47 -14.71
C GLN A 242 27.59 -13.75 -13.35
N GLU A 243 27.21 -12.48 -13.30
CA GLU A 243 27.04 -11.73 -12.05
C GLU A 243 26.01 -12.39 -11.14
N MET A 244 24.86 -12.80 -11.67
CA MET A 244 23.83 -13.51 -10.91
C MET A 244 24.32 -14.87 -10.38
N LYS A 245 25.14 -15.59 -11.15
CA LYS A 245 25.77 -16.85 -10.71
C LYS A 245 26.76 -16.63 -9.58
N GLU A 246 27.59 -15.59 -9.67
CA GLU A 246 28.55 -15.24 -8.62
C GLU A 246 27.84 -14.83 -7.32
N GLU A 247 26.77 -14.05 -7.42
CA GLU A 247 25.90 -13.71 -6.30
C GLU A 247 25.25 -14.95 -5.69
N SER A 248 24.77 -15.88 -6.53
CA SER A 248 24.22 -17.16 -6.08
C SER A 248 25.26 -18.06 -5.41
N ALA A 249 26.49 -18.11 -5.93
CA ALA A 249 27.56 -18.91 -5.35
C ALA A 249 27.96 -18.38 -3.97
N ARG A 250 28.01 -17.05 -3.81
CA ARG A 250 28.18 -16.40 -2.50
C ARG A 250 27.02 -16.73 -1.55
N MET A 251 25.77 -16.59 -2.00
CA MET A 251 24.60 -16.93 -1.19
C MET A 251 24.55 -18.41 -0.80
N ALA A 252 25.07 -19.32 -1.63
CA ALA A 252 25.12 -20.75 -1.31
C ALA A 252 26.23 -21.11 -0.30
N GLN A 253 27.29 -20.30 -0.22
CA GLN A 253 28.34 -20.42 0.80
C GLN A 253 27.89 -19.85 2.15
N GLU A 254 26.97 -18.89 2.14
CA GLU A 254 26.34 -18.37 3.35
C GLU A 254 25.18 -19.26 3.80
N LYS A 255 25.04 -19.45 5.11
CA LYS A 255 23.92 -20.21 5.68
C LYS A 255 22.62 -19.46 5.41
N GLN A 256 21.55 -20.16 5.01
CA GLN A 256 20.23 -19.54 4.83
C GLN A 256 19.83 -18.78 6.10
N VAL A 257 19.71 -17.46 5.97
CA VAL A 257 19.47 -16.56 7.09
C VAL A 257 18.04 -16.71 7.56
N THR A 258 17.87 -17.16 8.79
CA THR A 258 16.55 -17.17 9.46
C THR A 258 16.22 -15.80 10.05
N VAL A 259 14.93 -15.51 10.27
CA VAL A 259 14.50 -14.25 10.91
C VAL A 259 15.18 -14.04 12.26
N LEU A 260 15.39 -15.12 13.02
CA LEU A 260 16.07 -15.06 14.32
C LEU A 260 17.56 -14.73 14.19
N GLU A 261 18.21 -15.20 13.12
CA GLU A 261 19.62 -14.93 12.85
C GLU A 261 19.87 -13.47 12.46
N LEU A 262 18.90 -12.78 11.84
CA LEU A 262 18.99 -11.33 11.57
C LEU A 262 19.23 -10.52 12.85
N PHE A 263 18.63 -10.93 13.97
CA PHE A 263 18.81 -10.26 15.27
C PHE A 263 20.01 -10.79 16.05
N ARG A 264 20.56 -11.95 15.70
CA ARG A 264 21.65 -12.60 16.45
C ARG A 264 23.03 -12.30 15.87
N VAL A 265 23.14 -12.16 14.56
CA VAL A 265 24.41 -11.93 13.87
C VAL A 265 24.74 -10.44 13.83
N ARG A 266 25.87 -10.06 14.42
CA ARG A 266 26.30 -8.65 14.56
C ARG A 266 26.42 -7.90 13.23
N SER A 267 26.75 -8.61 12.14
CA SER A 267 26.79 -8.05 10.77
C SER A 267 25.41 -7.61 10.26
N TYR A 268 24.35 -8.33 10.63
CA TYR A 268 22.98 -8.05 10.18
C TYR A 268 22.20 -7.13 11.12
N GLN A 269 22.61 -7.04 12.40
CA GLN A 269 21.96 -6.21 13.41
C GLN A 269 21.88 -4.72 13.04
N GLN A 270 22.95 -4.15 12.48
CA GLN A 270 22.94 -2.73 12.06
C GLN A 270 21.98 -2.50 10.88
N PRO A 271 22.05 -3.23 9.76
CA PRO A 271 21.09 -3.12 8.66
C PRO A 271 19.62 -3.35 9.06
N ILE A 272 19.33 -4.37 9.87
CA ILE A 272 17.96 -4.67 10.28
C ILE A 272 17.40 -3.59 11.21
N MET A 273 18.21 -3.08 12.15
CA MET A 273 17.80 -1.99 13.03
C MET A 273 17.51 -0.71 12.24
N ILE A 274 18.35 -0.35 11.25
CA ILE A 274 18.09 0.78 10.36
C ILE A 274 16.78 0.55 9.58
N SER A 275 16.57 -0.65 9.04
CA SER A 275 15.37 -0.98 8.27
C SER A 275 14.09 -0.87 9.12
N ILE A 276 14.12 -1.39 10.35
CA ILE A 276 13.01 -1.28 11.31
C ILE A 276 12.75 0.19 11.66
N MET A 277 13.79 0.96 11.99
CA MET A 277 13.65 2.37 12.37
C MET A 277 13.13 3.23 11.21
N LEU A 278 13.55 2.94 9.97
CA LEU A 278 13.01 3.60 8.78
C LEU A 278 11.51 3.29 8.62
N GLN A 279 11.09 2.03 8.78
CA GLN A 279 9.68 1.65 8.69
C GLN A 279 8.85 2.27 9.82
N LEU A 280 9.38 2.29 11.05
CA LEU A 280 8.73 2.95 12.18
C LEU A 280 8.60 4.45 11.95
N SER A 281 9.65 5.12 11.44
CA SER A 281 9.58 6.55 11.14
C SER A 281 8.54 6.89 10.08
N GLN A 282 8.29 5.98 9.13
CA GLN A 282 7.24 6.14 8.12
C GLN A 282 5.85 6.02 8.75
N GLN A 283 5.60 4.98 9.56
CA GLN A 283 4.27 4.72 10.12
C GLN A 283 3.93 5.67 11.29
N LEU A 284 4.89 5.95 12.17
CA LEU A 284 4.74 6.84 13.33
C LEU A 284 4.78 8.32 12.96
N SER A 285 5.03 8.67 11.69
CA SER A 285 4.83 10.03 11.19
C SER A 285 3.38 10.50 11.30
N GLY A 286 2.42 9.58 11.45
CA GLY A 286 0.99 9.88 11.50
C GLY A 286 0.34 9.96 10.11
N ILE A 287 1.06 9.61 9.03
CA ILE A 287 0.55 9.73 7.67
C ILE A 287 -0.72 8.90 7.41
N ASN A 288 -0.85 7.71 8.03
CA ASN A 288 -2.07 6.91 7.91
C ASN A 288 -3.25 7.55 8.66
N ALA A 289 -3.01 8.30 9.73
CA ALA A 289 -4.10 9.03 10.40
C ALA A 289 -4.68 10.10 9.47
N VAL A 290 -3.81 10.77 8.70
CA VAL A 290 -4.24 11.69 7.63
C VAL A 290 -5.02 10.93 6.55
N PHE A 291 -4.53 9.79 6.05
CA PHE A 291 -5.22 9.08 4.96
C PHE A 291 -6.51 8.37 5.37
N TYR A 292 -6.64 7.92 6.61
CA TYR A 292 -7.82 7.21 7.10
C TYR A 292 -8.90 8.13 7.67
N TYR A 293 -8.50 9.27 8.25
CA TYR A 293 -9.43 10.14 9.00
C TYR A 293 -9.44 11.60 8.53
N SER A 294 -8.76 11.94 7.42
CA SER A 294 -8.72 13.33 6.93
C SER A 294 -10.09 13.94 6.73
N THR A 295 -11.07 13.18 6.26
CA THR A 295 -12.41 13.70 5.99
C THR A 295 -13.07 14.16 7.29
N GLY A 296 -13.02 13.34 8.35
CA GLY A 296 -13.47 13.73 9.70
C GLY A 296 -12.65 14.88 10.29
N ILE A 297 -11.31 14.87 10.17
CA ILE A 297 -10.45 15.95 10.67
C ILE A 297 -10.77 17.29 9.99
N PHE A 298 -11.01 17.30 8.68
CA PHE A 298 -11.36 18.52 7.96
C PHE A 298 -12.79 19.00 8.28
N GLU A 299 -13.72 18.08 8.52
CA GLU A 299 -15.07 18.40 9.00
C GLU A 299 -15.01 19.06 10.38
N ASP A 300 -14.28 18.46 11.33
CA ASP A 300 -14.03 19.03 12.66
C ASP A 300 -13.30 20.38 12.59
N ALA A 301 -12.45 20.58 11.58
CA ALA A 301 -11.79 21.86 11.30
C ALA A 301 -12.74 22.91 10.71
N GLY A 302 -13.97 22.57 10.33
CA GLY A 302 -14.98 23.49 9.80
C GLY A 302 -14.89 23.72 8.29
N VAL A 303 -14.24 22.81 7.56
CA VAL A 303 -14.19 22.83 6.10
C VAL A 303 -15.58 22.45 5.56
N ARG A 304 -16.17 23.32 4.72
CA ARG A 304 -17.53 23.10 4.18
C ARG A 304 -17.67 21.82 3.36
N GLU A 305 -16.62 21.46 2.63
CA GLU A 305 -16.61 20.26 1.77
C GLU A 305 -15.33 19.44 2.01
N PRO A 306 -15.28 18.65 3.11
CA PRO A 306 -14.08 17.93 3.55
C PRO A 306 -13.50 16.98 2.50
N ILE A 307 -14.36 16.35 1.69
CA ILE A 307 -13.96 15.37 0.67
C ILE A 307 -13.04 16.00 -0.39
N TYR A 308 -13.29 17.24 -0.82
CA TYR A 308 -12.41 17.91 -1.79
C TYR A 308 -11.05 18.28 -1.19
N ALA A 309 -11.00 18.62 0.10
CA ALA A 309 -9.72 18.84 0.80
C ALA A 309 -8.92 17.53 0.89
N THR A 310 -9.59 16.41 1.19
CA THR A 310 -8.99 15.07 1.18
C THR A 310 -8.43 14.68 -0.20
N ILE A 311 -9.18 14.93 -1.28
CA ILE A 311 -8.69 14.73 -2.66
C ILE A 311 -7.50 15.65 -2.96
N GLY A 312 -7.57 16.92 -2.54
CA GLY A 312 -6.45 17.86 -2.67
C GLY A 312 -5.18 17.34 -2.02
N ALA A 313 -5.27 16.77 -0.82
CA ALA A 313 -4.16 16.11 -0.15
C ALA A 313 -3.62 14.90 -0.95
N GLY A 314 -4.51 14.10 -1.57
CA GLY A 314 -4.13 13.01 -2.47
C GLY A 314 -3.39 13.47 -3.73
N VAL A 315 -3.83 14.58 -4.33
CA VAL A 315 -3.16 15.21 -5.48
C VAL A 315 -1.78 15.70 -5.09
N VAL A 316 -1.67 16.41 -3.96
CA VAL A 316 -0.38 16.87 -3.40
C VAL A 316 0.54 15.67 -3.15
N ASN A 317 0.04 14.60 -2.53
CA ASN A 317 0.80 13.38 -2.30
C ASN A 317 1.33 12.76 -3.60
N THR A 318 0.51 12.74 -4.65
CA THR A 318 0.90 12.21 -5.97
C THR A 318 1.98 13.06 -6.62
N ILE A 319 1.82 14.39 -6.62
CA ILE A 319 2.81 15.33 -7.17
C ILE A 319 4.14 15.21 -6.42
N PHE A 320 4.12 15.24 -5.08
CA PHE A 320 5.35 15.15 -4.29
C PHE A 320 6.01 13.77 -4.39
N THR A 321 5.26 12.71 -4.65
CA THR A 321 5.83 11.40 -4.96
C THR A 321 6.63 11.45 -6.26
N VAL A 322 6.06 12.02 -7.33
CA VAL A 322 6.77 12.20 -8.62
C VAL A 322 8.02 13.08 -8.44
N VAL A 323 7.90 14.17 -7.69
CA VAL A 323 9.03 15.06 -7.36
C VAL A 323 10.13 14.31 -6.59
N SER A 324 9.74 13.48 -5.62
CA SER A 324 10.67 12.63 -4.86
C SER A 324 11.45 11.66 -5.75
N VAL A 325 10.81 11.07 -6.77
CA VAL A 325 11.48 10.20 -7.74
C VAL A 325 12.63 10.91 -8.46
N PHE A 326 12.43 12.16 -8.90
CA PHE A 326 13.49 12.89 -9.59
C PHE A 326 14.57 13.44 -8.65
N LEU A 327 14.22 13.69 -7.38
CA LEU A 327 15.14 14.22 -6.39
C LEU A 327 15.99 13.14 -5.71
N VAL A 328 15.51 11.89 -5.61
CA VAL A 328 16.23 10.84 -4.86
C VAL A 328 17.62 10.56 -5.43
N GLU A 329 17.77 10.58 -6.76
CA GLU A 329 19.05 10.37 -7.45
C GLU A 329 19.97 11.60 -7.35
N LYS A 330 19.41 12.80 -7.16
CA LYS A 330 20.19 14.06 -7.09
C LYS A 330 20.62 14.43 -5.67
N ALA A 331 19.71 14.35 -4.71
CA ALA A 331 19.91 14.79 -3.32
C ALA A 331 20.34 13.65 -2.38
N GLY A 332 20.13 12.40 -2.80
CA GLY A 332 20.42 11.21 -2.02
C GLY A 332 19.32 10.87 -1.00
N ARG A 333 19.23 9.58 -0.67
CA ARG A 333 18.16 9.00 0.17
C ARG A 333 18.15 9.56 1.61
N ARG A 334 19.32 9.72 2.23
CA ARG A 334 19.44 10.19 3.64
C ARG A 334 18.95 11.62 3.81
N THR A 335 19.37 12.52 2.92
CA THR A 335 19.00 13.93 2.94
C THR A 335 17.49 14.09 2.80
N LEU A 336 16.90 13.40 1.83
CA LEU A 336 15.48 13.46 1.56
C LEU A 336 14.63 12.97 2.75
N HIS A 337 15.07 11.89 3.41
CA HIS A 337 14.37 11.34 4.58
C HIS A 337 14.42 12.30 5.79
N ILE A 338 15.58 12.89 6.08
CA ILE A 338 15.74 13.83 7.21
C ILE A 338 14.94 15.10 6.99
N ILE A 339 14.98 15.67 5.77
CA ILE A 339 14.19 16.86 5.42
C ILE A 339 12.69 16.54 5.51
N GLY A 340 12.26 15.38 5.01
CA GLY A 340 10.87 14.94 5.11
C GLY A 340 10.38 14.83 6.56
N LEU A 341 11.14 14.16 7.43
CA LEU A 341 10.81 14.06 8.86
C LEU A 341 10.79 15.43 9.56
N GLY A 342 11.76 16.31 9.26
CA GLY A 342 11.79 17.66 9.80
C GLY A 342 10.60 18.51 9.36
N GLY A 343 10.21 18.42 8.09
CA GLY A 343 9.03 19.09 7.56
C GLY A 343 7.74 18.59 8.20
N MET A 344 7.56 17.27 8.32
CA MET A 344 6.39 16.69 8.98
C MET A 344 6.29 17.10 10.45
N ALA A 345 7.41 17.12 11.19
CA ALA A 345 7.41 17.58 12.58
C ALA A 345 6.94 19.03 12.71
N CYS A 346 7.40 19.93 11.84
CA CYS A 346 6.96 21.33 11.81
C CYS A 346 5.46 21.45 11.51
N CYS A 347 4.97 20.74 10.49
CA CYS A 347 3.55 20.75 10.11
C CYS A 347 2.64 20.20 11.23
N SER A 348 3.06 19.14 11.93
CA SER A 348 2.28 18.57 13.03
C SER A 348 2.17 19.52 14.22
N ILE A 349 3.25 20.24 14.54
CA ILE A 349 3.22 21.31 15.56
C ILE A 349 2.24 22.40 15.14
N LEU A 350 2.31 22.84 13.88
CA LEU A 350 1.43 23.88 13.34
C LEU A 350 -0.05 23.46 13.36
N MET A 351 -0.35 22.20 13.00
CA MET A 351 -1.69 21.63 13.09
C MET A 351 -2.21 21.62 14.53
N THR A 352 -1.36 21.23 15.48
CA THR A 352 -1.72 21.19 16.92
C THR A 352 -2.04 22.59 17.43
N VAL A 353 -1.21 23.59 17.11
CA VAL A 353 -1.42 24.99 17.48
C VAL A 353 -2.70 25.53 16.85
N ALA A 354 -2.96 25.25 15.57
CA ALA A 354 -4.17 25.71 14.89
C ALA A 354 -5.45 25.13 15.50
N LEU A 355 -5.46 23.84 15.84
CA LEU A 355 -6.60 23.19 16.49
C LEU A 355 -6.83 23.73 17.91
N LEU A 356 -5.77 23.98 18.69
CA LEU A 356 -5.88 24.59 20.01
C LEU A 356 -6.41 26.02 19.94
N LEU A 357 -5.97 26.83 18.97
CA LEU A 357 -6.49 28.17 18.75
C LEU A 357 -7.96 28.17 18.33
N LYS A 358 -8.40 27.18 17.54
CA LYS A 358 -9.82 26.99 17.24
C LYS A 358 -10.61 26.62 18.49
N ALA A 359 -10.12 25.70 19.32
CA ALA A 359 -10.76 25.33 20.57
C ALA A 359 -10.87 26.51 21.55
N SER A 360 -9.82 27.33 21.64
CA SER A 360 -9.83 28.54 22.47
C SER A 360 -10.75 29.63 21.93
N SER A 361 -10.89 29.74 20.60
CA SER A 361 -11.80 30.70 19.96
C SER A 361 -13.26 30.23 19.98
N GLY A 362 -13.50 28.92 20.09
CA GLY A 362 -14.82 28.29 20.11
C GLY A 362 -15.43 28.11 21.51
N CYS A 363 -14.73 28.49 22.59
CA CYS A 363 -15.22 28.34 23.96
C CYS A 363 -15.34 29.68 24.68
N ASN A 364 -16.50 30.35 24.49
CA ASN A 364 -17.24 30.93 25.62
C ASN A 364 -18.74 31.18 25.31
N PRO A 365 -19.59 30.14 25.24
CA PRO A 365 -21.03 30.31 25.42
C PRO A 365 -21.47 30.22 26.90
N GLY A 366 -20.56 29.89 27.83
CA GLY A 366 -20.87 29.64 29.25
C GLY A 366 -20.58 30.79 30.23
N LEU A 367 -19.86 31.84 29.82
CA LEU A 367 -19.50 32.96 30.71
C LEU A 367 -20.47 34.16 30.65
N PHE A 368 -21.43 34.16 29.73
CA PHE A 368 -22.41 35.25 29.58
C PHE A 368 -23.77 34.98 30.25
N LEU A 369 -24.01 33.77 30.80
CA LEU A 369 -25.29 33.45 31.45
C LEU A 369 -25.28 33.56 32.99
N ASN A 370 -24.13 33.79 33.63
CA ASN A 370 -24.04 33.96 35.10
C ASN A 370 -23.79 35.43 35.54
N ALA A 371 -23.96 36.40 34.64
CA ALA A 371 -23.89 37.83 34.96
C ALA A 371 -25.23 38.57 34.75
N ALA A 372 -26.32 37.84 34.48
CA ALA A 372 -27.65 38.41 34.34
C ALA A 372 -28.73 37.41 34.78
N THR A 373 -28.73 37.05 36.08
CA THR A 373 -29.91 36.85 36.95
C THR A 373 -29.44 36.67 38.38
#